data_AF-A0A176YAT2-F1
#
_entry.id   AF-A0A176YAT2-F1
#
_cell.length_a   1.000
_cell.length_b   1.000
_cell.length_c   1.000
_cell.angle_alpha   90.00
_cell.angle_beta   90.00
_cell.angle_gamma   90.00
#
_symmetry.space_group_name_H-M   'P 1'
#
loop_
_entity.id
_entity.type
_entity.pdbx_description
1 polymer ?
#
loop_
_entity_poly.entity_id
_entity_poly.type
_entity_poly.pdbx_seq_one_letter_code
_entity_poly.pdbx_strand_id
1 'polypeptide(L)'
;MSDYVEAGRGPASTSARGFAQAFAALDRGLGAAVETAAAGLVVIEIIILLAGVVSRYVFRSPLVWSDELASILFLWLSMLGAVIALRRGEHMRMTGLMRYLGPRARAFFEVMATTAPLALLALILYPAFDYASEERFIVTPALEINNAWRAAAIPAGLVLMTITAAIGLARRHRPPLILAGLIATAGIVAAFWLAGPALQPLGRYNLIIFFIGVVAASVFAGVPIAFSFALATFGYLALTTTTPMMVMVGRLDEGMSHLILLAVPLFIFLGALIEMTGMARAMIQFLASLFGHVRGGLSYVLIGAMYLVSGISGSKIADMAAIAPVLLPEMQRRGAKPGDLVALLAATGAQTETIPPSIVLITIGSVTGISIAALFTGGLLPALAVGAALCVVVWRRYRHDDLSQMRRHSTREIAKLALPAVPAILLPFVIRTAVVEGVATATEVSTIGIVYAALMGLLVYRQFTWERLKPMLVETASLTGAIIFIVGSATAMAWGLTQSGFSQQLAQTMAAIPGGAYGFLAVSILLFVILGSVLEGIPAIVLFGPLLFPIAKQVGVHEVHYAMVVIFAMGIGLFSPPFGVGYYGACAISKISPDEGLKHIWGYVVALFVGLVIVAAVPWLSTGFLKF
;
A
#
# COMPACT_ATOMS: atom_id res chain seq x y z
N MET A 1 -12.98 -3.24 27.98
CA MET A 1 -12.22 -4.13 28.89
C MET A 1 -11.32 -3.23 29.74
N SER A 2 -11.94 -2.55 30.71
CA SER A 2 -11.43 -1.29 31.30
C SER A 2 -11.26 -1.34 32.83
N ASP A 3 -11.23 -2.52 33.46
CA ASP A 3 -11.28 -2.61 34.94
C ASP A 3 -10.29 -3.62 35.56
N TYR A 4 -9.08 -3.75 35.02
CA TYR A 4 -8.06 -4.66 35.60
C TYR A 4 -6.64 -4.07 35.70
N VAL A 5 -6.49 -2.77 35.97
CA VAL A 5 -5.15 -2.13 36.11
C VAL A 5 -4.86 -1.58 37.51
N GLU A 6 -5.81 -1.53 38.44
CA GLU A 6 -5.57 -0.94 39.77
C GLU A 6 -5.45 -1.99 40.89
N ALA A 7 -4.30 -2.66 40.96
CA ALA A 7 -3.76 -3.16 42.24
C ALA A 7 -2.29 -3.57 42.06
N GLY A 8 -1.36 -2.78 42.62
CA GLY A 8 0.05 -3.21 42.76
C GLY A 8 1.13 -2.23 42.28
N ARG A 9 0.93 -0.91 42.38
CA ARG A 9 2.05 0.06 42.25
C ARG A 9 2.33 0.69 43.61
N GLY A 10 3.43 0.28 44.25
CA GLY A 10 4.01 1.03 45.36
C GLY A 10 4.34 2.47 44.94
N PRO A 11 4.51 3.42 45.88
CA PRO A 11 4.67 4.83 45.57
C PRO A 11 5.99 5.05 44.81
N ALA A 12 5.90 5.18 43.49
CA ALA A 12 7.01 5.66 42.67
C ALA A 12 7.42 7.06 43.16
N SER A 13 8.73 7.24 43.43
CA SER A 13 9.32 8.49 43.87
C SER A 13 8.93 9.66 42.95
N THR A 14 8.77 10.85 43.54
CA THR A 14 8.40 12.09 42.84
C THR A 14 9.32 12.45 41.67
N SER A 15 10.60 12.06 41.72
CA SER A 15 11.56 12.23 40.63
C SER A 15 11.28 11.34 39.40
N ALA A 16 10.87 10.09 39.62
CA ALA A 16 10.52 9.16 38.54
C ALA A 16 9.26 9.60 37.78
N ARG A 17 8.32 10.27 38.47
CA ARG A 17 7.14 10.88 37.85
C ARG A 17 7.49 12.09 36.99
N GLY A 18 8.42 12.94 37.44
CA GLY A 18 8.89 14.11 36.67
C GLY A 18 9.59 13.72 35.36
N PHE A 19 10.48 12.72 35.41
CA PHE A 19 11.17 12.23 34.22
C PHE A 19 10.20 11.59 33.20
N ALA A 20 9.24 10.80 33.68
CA ALA A 20 8.22 10.19 32.82
C ALA A 20 7.31 11.25 32.16
N GLN A 21 6.97 12.32 32.87
CA GLN A 21 6.16 13.43 32.35
C GLN A 21 6.92 14.26 31.31
N ALA A 22 8.19 14.59 31.57
CA ALA A 22 9.05 15.31 30.61
C ALA A 22 9.25 14.48 29.32
N PHE A 23 9.47 13.18 29.45
CA PHE A 23 9.62 12.27 28.31
C PHE A 23 8.32 12.14 27.49
N ALA A 24 7.17 12.06 28.15
CA ALA A 24 5.87 12.04 27.47
C ALA A 24 5.52 13.39 26.81
N ALA A 25 6.01 14.51 27.35
CA ALA A 25 5.89 15.82 26.71
C ALA A 25 6.77 15.91 25.47
N LEU A 26 8.01 15.41 25.53
CA LEU A 26 8.94 15.36 24.40
C LEU A 26 8.38 14.53 23.24
N ASP A 27 7.89 13.31 23.49
CA ASP A 27 7.28 12.47 22.45
C ASP A 27 6.04 13.13 21.82
N ARG A 28 5.20 13.79 22.62
CA ARG A 28 4.06 14.54 22.10
C ARG A 28 4.50 15.73 21.23
N GLY A 29 5.50 16.49 21.68
CA GLY A 29 6.05 17.63 20.95
C GLY A 29 6.70 17.22 19.63
N LEU A 30 7.59 16.21 19.67
CA LEU A 30 8.25 15.65 18.49
C LEU A 30 7.20 15.14 17.49
N GLY A 31 6.24 14.36 17.98
CA GLY A 31 5.14 13.85 17.19
C GLY A 31 4.33 14.93 16.50
N ALA A 32 3.89 15.94 17.25
CA ALA A 32 3.10 17.04 16.70
C ALA A 32 3.89 17.86 15.66
N ALA A 33 5.19 18.06 15.89
CA ALA A 33 6.06 18.75 14.94
C ALA A 33 6.20 17.96 13.62
N VAL A 34 6.52 16.68 13.70
CA VAL A 34 6.67 15.80 12.52
C VAL A 34 5.35 15.66 11.77
N GLU A 35 4.23 15.45 12.47
CA GLU A 35 2.90 15.37 11.85
C GLU A 35 2.51 16.69 11.14
N THR A 36 2.80 17.83 11.77
CA THR A 36 2.48 19.14 11.17
C THR A 36 3.36 19.44 9.96
N ALA A 37 4.66 19.12 10.03
CA ALA A 37 5.58 19.27 8.91
C ALA A 37 5.16 18.36 7.73
N ALA A 38 4.88 17.09 7.98
CA ALA A 38 4.46 16.14 6.94
C ALA A 38 3.12 16.54 6.30
N ALA A 39 2.12 16.96 7.10
CA ALA A 39 0.86 17.49 6.59
C ALA A 39 1.06 18.74 5.73
N GLY A 40 1.96 19.64 6.16
CA GLY A 40 2.36 20.82 5.39
C GLY A 40 2.99 20.45 4.04
N LEU A 41 3.87 19.45 4.01
CA LEU A 41 4.48 18.97 2.78
C LEU A 41 3.44 18.40 1.81
N VAL A 42 2.45 17.62 2.25
CA VAL A 42 1.35 17.15 1.37
C VAL A 42 0.62 18.34 0.72
N VAL A 43 0.33 19.39 1.48
CA VAL A 43 -0.33 20.60 0.94
C VAL A 43 0.57 21.33 -0.05
N ILE A 44 1.86 21.47 0.26
CA ILE A 44 2.84 22.12 -0.62
C ILE A 44 2.96 21.35 -1.94
N GLU A 45 3.05 20.01 -1.90
CA GLU A 45 3.06 19.15 -3.09
C GLU A 45 1.82 19.37 -3.96
N ILE A 46 0.64 19.37 -3.35
CA ILE A 46 -0.63 19.65 -4.06
C ILE A 46 -0.56 21.02 -4.75
N ILE A 47 -0.06 22.05 -4.06
CA ILE A 47 0.04 23.41 -4.61
C ILE A 47 1.05 23.49 -5.76
N ILE A 48 2.24 22.91 -5.59
CA ILE A 48 3.31 22.93 -6.61
C ILE A 48 2.84 22.22 -7.87
N LEU A 49 2.27 21.02 -7.73
CA LEU A 49 1.78 20.24 -8.86
C LEU A 49 0.58 20.93 -9.52
N LEU A 50 -0.32 21.53 -8.74
CA LEU A 50 -1.44 22.30 -9.29
C LEU A 50 -0.93 23.53 -10.06
N ALA A 51 0.05 24.25 -9.53
CA ALA A 51 0.67 25.38 -10.19
C ALA A 51 1.35 24.95 -11.49
N GLY A 52 2.08 23.83 -11.49
CA GLY A 52 2.68 23.23 -12.69
C GLY A 52 1.63 22.93 -13.77
N VAL A 53 0.53 22.26 -13.37
CA VAL A 53 -0.61 21.97 -14.25
C VAL A 53 -1.23 23.25 -14.81
N VAL A 54 -1.63 24.19 -13.96
CA VAL A 54 -2.27 25.44 -14.39
C VAL A 54 -1.35 26.23 -15.32
N SER A 55 -0.06 26.32 -15.00
CA SER A 55 0.92 27.01 -15.83
C SER A 55 1.10 26.36 -17.21
N ARG A 56 1.11 25.02 -17.25
CA ARG A 56 1.22 24.23 -18.48
C ARG A 56 -0.02 24.37 -19.37
N TYR A 57 -1.22 24.17 -18.83
CA TYR A 57 -2.45 24.11 -19.64
C TYR A 57 -3.13 25.47 -19.85
N VAL A 58 -3.10 26.35 -18.86
CA VAL A 58 -3.78 27.66 -18.92
C VAL A 58 -2.86 28.72 -19.49
N PHE A 59 -1.66 28.86 -18.92
CA PHE A 59 -0.70 29.90 -19.33
C PHE A 59 0.22 29.48 -20.49
N ARG A 60 0.18 28.19 -20.90
CA ARG A 60 1.06 27.61 -21.93
C ARG A 60 2.55 27.86 -21.67
N SER A 61 2.92 27.95 -20.39
CA SER A 61 4.28 28.22 -19.92
C SER A 61 4.64 27.21 -18.83
N PRO A 62 5.25 26.06 -19.17
CA PRO A 62 5.57 25.03 -18.19
C PRO A 62 6.61 25.51 -17.15
N LEU A 63 6.34 25.24 -15.87
CA LEU A 63 7.29 25.53 -14.78
C LEU A 63 8.33 24.40 -14.69
N VAL A 64 9.51 24.59 -15.31
CA VAL A 64 10.54 23.54 -15.40
C VAL A 64 11.04 23.07 -14.02
N TRP A 65 11.04 23.97 -13.03
CA TRP A 65 11.49 23.68 -11.67
C TRP A 65 10.47 22.92 -10.80
N SER A 66 9.19 22.83 -11.21
CA SER A 66 8.14 22.27 -10.35
C SER A 66 8.36 20.79 -10.05
N ASP A 67 8.75 20.03 -11.08
CA ASP A 67 8.92 18.58 -10.98
C ASP A 67 10.14 18.25 -10.11
N GLU A 68 11.22 19.02 -10.26
CA GLU A 68 12.42 18.87 -9.44
C GLU A 68 12.16 19.21 -7.96
N LEU A 69 11.49 20.34 -7.70
CA LEU A 69 11.12 20.73 -6.32
C LEU A 69 10.19 19.69 -5.67
N ALA A 70 9.22 19.18 -6.43
CA ALA A 70 8.32 18.13 -5.97
C ALA A 70 9.08 16.84 -5.64
N SER A 71 10.04 16.39 -6.46
CA SER A 71 10.86 15.20 -6.13
C SER A 71 11.64 15.38 -4.80
N ILE A 72 12.18 16.59 -4.57
CA ILE A 72 12.92 16.90 -3.35
C ILE A 72 12.00 16.84 -2.12
N LEU A 73 10.87 17.53 -2.17
CA LEU A 73 9.91 17.59 -1.07
C LEU A 73 9.24 16.24 -0.84
N PHE A 74 9.07 15.42 -1.88
CA PHE A 74 8.52 14.08 -1.80
C PHE A 74 9.39 13.14 -0.97
N LEU A 75 10.72 13.23 -1.11
CA LEU A 75 11.63 12.42 -0.31
C LEU A 75 11.55 12.82 1.18
N TRP A 76 11.46 14.12 1.47
CA TRP A 76 11.20 14.62 2.83
C TRP A 76 9.85 14.15 3.37
N LEU A 77 8.78 14.25 2.58
CA LEU A 77 7.45 13.77 2.94
C LEU A 77 7.48 12.26 3.23
N SER A 78 8.18 11.48 2.41
CA SER A 78 8.29 10.03 2.54
C SER A 78 9.03 9.64 3.82
N MET A 79 10.14 10.31 4.12
CA MET A 79 10.93 10.06 5.34
C MET A 79 10.18 10.50 6.61
N LEU A 80 9.54 11.67 6.63
CA LEU A 80 8.72 12.11 7.77
C LEU A 80 7.47 11.24 7.92
N GLY A 81 6.83 10.84 6.81
CA GLY A 81 5.73 9.89 6.79
C GLY A 81 6.13 8.54 7.39
N ALA A 82 7.32 8.03 7.06
CA ALA A 82 7.83 6.78 7.61
C ALA A 82 8.05 6.85 9.14
N VAL A 83 8.44 8.02 9.66
CA VAL A 83 8.51 8.30 11.10
C VAL A 83 7.12 8.23 11.74
N ILE A 84 6.11 8.86 11.13
CA ILE A 84 4.72 8.86 11.63
C ILE A 84 4.18 7.43 11.61
N ALA A 85 4.39 6.69 10.52
CA ALA A 85 3.96 5.31 10.38
C ALA A 85 4.59 4.40 11.44
N LEU A 86 5.88 4.60 11.75
CA LEU A 86 6.57 3.87 12.81
C LEU A 86 6.00 4.19 14.19
N ARG A 87 5.71 5.47 14.44
CA ARG A 87 5.08 5.92 15.70
C ARG A 87 3.70 5.30 15.89
N ARG A 88 2.88 5.28 14.83
CA ARG A 88 1.49 4.78 14.85
C ARG A 88 1.41 3.25 14.72
N GLY A 89 2.49 2.59 14.33
CA GLY A 89 2.48 1.15 14.06
C GLY A 89 1.77 0.80 12.75
N GLU A 90 1.71 1.74 11.81
CA GLU A 90 1.06 1.61 10.50
C GLU A 90 2.00 1.03 9.43
N HIS A 91 3.29 0.85 9.76
CA HIS A 91 4.16 0.02 8.90
C HIS A 91 3.61 -1.38 8.78
N MET A 92 3.63 -1.90 7.57
CA MET A 92 3.08 -3.20 7.23
C MET A 92 3.80 -4.35 7.92
N ARG A 93 3.05 -5.21 8.61
CA ARG A 93 3.58 -6.33 9.40
C ARG A 93 2.71 -7.57 9.21
N MET A 94 3.32 -8.75 9.14
CA MET A 94 2.60 -10.01 9.21
C MET A 94 2.32 -10.36 10.68
N THR A 95 1.09 -10.09 11.14
CA THR A 95 0.66 -10.39 12.51
C THR A 95 -0.19 -11.65 12.62
N GLY A 96 -0.58 -12.24 11.48
CA GLY A 96 -1.48 -13.40 11.42
C GLY A 96 -0.95 -14.63 12.14
N LEU A 97 0.36 -14.88 12.16
CA LEU A 97 0.95 -15.99 12.91
C LEU A 97 1.11 -15.69 14.40
N MET A 98 1.33 -14.42 14.76
CA MET A 98 1.53 -14.00 16.16
C MET A 98 0.29 -14.26 17.03
N ARG A 99 -0.90 -14.39 16.42
CA ARG A 99 -2.14 -14.71 17.12
C ARG A 99 -2.18 -16.12 17.72
N TYR A 100 -1.39 -17.06 17.18
CA TYR A 100 -1.31 -18.44 17.65
C TYR A 100 -0.29 -18.62 18.78
N LEU A 101 0.54 -17.60 19.04
CA LEU A 101 1.58 -17.64 20.06
C LEU A 101 0.98 -17.33 21.44
N GLY A 102 1.51 -18.00 22.48
CA GLY A 102 1.18 -17.69 23.86
C GLY A 102 1.60 -16.25 24.26
N PRO A 103 1.01 -15.67 25.33
CA PRO A 103 1.20 -14.27 25.68
C PRO A 103 2.66 -13.83 25.86
N ARG A 104 3.50 -14.71 26.43
CA ARG A 104 4.93 -14.44 26.65
C ARG A 104 5.72 -14.38 25.35
N ALA A 105 5.51 -15.35 24.45
CA ALA A 105 6.19 -15.39 23.16
C ALA A 105 5.76 -14.20 22.29
N ARG A 106 4.46 -13.88 22.27
CA ARG A 106 3.94 -12.71 21.56
C ARG A 106 4.60 -11.41 22.04
N ALA A 107 4.67 -11.19 23.36
CA ALA A 107 5.32 -10.00 23.92
C ALA A 107 6.81 -9.93 23.55
N PHE A 108 7.51 -11.07 23.50
CA PHE A 108 8.91 -11.13 23.06
C PHE A 108 9.07 -10.77 21.58
N PHE A 109 8.24 -11.34 20.69
CA PHE A 109 8.28 -11.01 19.27
C PHE A 109 7.86 -9.56 18.98
N GLU A 110 6.92 -8.99 19.74
CA GLU A 110 6.58 -7.57 19.65
C GLU A 110 7.77 -6.65 20.00
N VAL A 111 8.57 -7.03 21.01
CA VAL A 111 9.83 -6.35 21.33
C VAL A 111 10.84 -6.54 20.21
N MET A 112 11.07 -7.77 19.74
CA MET A 112 12.01 -8.06 18.65
C MET A 112 11.67 -7.27 17.38
N ALA A 113 10.39 -7.15 17.07
CA ALA A 113 9.91 -6.38 15.94
C ALA A 113 10.10 -4.86 16.08
N THR A 114 10.57 -4.39 17.23
CA THR A 114 11.00 -3.00 17.47
C THR A 114 12.53 -2.90 17.57
N THR A 115 13.19 -3.87 18.22
CA THR A 115 14.66 -3.86 18.38
C THR A 115 15.41 -4.19 17.09
N ALA A 116 14.87 -5.05 16.22
CA ALA A 116 15.48 -5.34 14.92
C ALA A 116 15.49 -4.12 13.97
N PRO A 117 14.37 -3.37 13.78
CA PRO A 117 14.41 -2.08 13.10
C PRO A 117 15.40 -1.08 13.72
N LEU A 118 15.46 -0.98 15.05
CA LEU A 118 16.42 -0.09 15.74
C LEU A 118 17.88 -0.45 15.41
N ALA A 119 18.22 -1.75 15.37
CA ALA A 119 19.55 -2.19 14.98
C ALA A 119 19.88 -1.80 13.53
N LEU A 120 18.95 -2.02 12.60
CA LEU A 120 19.12 -1.59 11.20
C LEU A 120 19.33 -0.08 11.09
N LEU A 121 18.47 0.70 11.75
CA LEU A 121 18.54 2.16 11.74
C LEU A 121 19.92 2.65 12.23
N ALA A 122 20.44 2.05 13.31
CA ALA A 122 21.76 2.37 13.82
C ALA A 122 22.89 1.99 12.84
N LEU A 123 22.78 0.83 12.19
CA LEU A 123 23.78 0.32 11.24
C LEU A 123 23.84 1.14 9.94
N ILE A 124 22.69 1.61 9.44
CA ILE A 124 22.60 2.35 8.18
C ILE A 124 22.78 3.87 8.35
N LEU A 125 22.76 4.38 9.59
CA LEU A 125 22.84 5.80 9.87
C LEU A 125 24.14 6.43 9.36
N TYR A 126 25.28 5.80 9.61
CA TYR A 126 26.58 6.31 9.15
C TYR A 126 26.67 6.32 7.61
N PRO A 127 26.39 5.20 6.89
CA PRO A 127 26.29 5.23 5.43
C PRO A 127 25.32 6.28 4.86
N ALA A 128 24.25 6.61 5.60
CA ALA A 128 23.29 7.62 5.16
C ALA A 128 23.82 9.06 5.28
N PHE A 129 24.60 9.36 6.32
CA PHE A 129 25.31 10.64 6.40
C PHE A 129 26.40 10.75 5.33
N ASP A 130 27.13 9.67 5.09
CA ASP A 130 28.16 9.60 4.05
C ASP A 130 27.54 9.87 2.66
N TYR A 131 26.45 9.17 2.34
CA TYR A 131 25.66 9.40 1.12
C TYR A 131 25.24 10.87 0.96
N ALA A 132 24.60 11.46 1.98
CA ALA A 132 24.15 12.85 1.92
C ALA A 132 25.32 13.84 1.79
N SER A 133 26.50 13.49 2.29
CA SER A 133 27.71 14.30 2.18
C SER A 133 28.32 14.24 0.78
N GLU A 134 28.29 13.09 0.11
CA GLU A 134 28.76 12.94 -1.28
C GLU A 134 27.86 13.68 -2.27
N GLU A 135 26.55 13.71 -1.99
CA GLU A 135 25.57 14.47 -2.77
C GLU A 135 25.79 15.99 -2.70
N ARG A 136 26.66 16.49 -1.81
CA ARG A 136 26.98 17.92 -1.73
C ARG A 136 27.70 18.46 -2.95
N PHE A 137 28.32 17.58 -3.73
CA PHE A 137 29.07 17.96 -4.94
C PHE A 137 28.17 17.97 -6.19
N ILE A 138 26.91 17.54 -6.05
CA ILE A 138 25.94 17.48 -7.12
C ILE A 138 24.98 18.67 -6.98
N VAL A 139 24.76 19.37 -8.10
CA VAL A 139 23.80 20.47 -8.19
C VAL A 139 22.62 20.01 -9.05
N THR A 140 21.43 20.37 -8.60
CA THR A 140 20.17 20.05 -9.28
C THR A 140 20.05 20.86 -10.58
N PRO A 141 19.65 20.24 -11.70
CA PRO A 141 19.67 20.89 -13.01
C PRO A 141 18.71 22.06 -13.19
N ALA A 142 17.56 22.13 -12.50
CA ALA A 142 16.57 23.19 -12.74
C ALA A 142 16.59 24.32 -11.71
N LEU A 143 16.78 24.00 -10.43
CA LEU A 143 16.82 24.92 -9.31
C LEU A 143 18.23 25.43 -9.01
N GLU A 144 19.25 24.77 -9.54
CA GLU A 144 20.67 25.05 -9.27
C GLU A 144 21.01 25.02 -7.76
N ILE A 145 20.25 24.24 -6.98
CA ILE A 145 20.51 24.02 -5.56
C ILE A 145 21.29 22.73 -5.33
N ASN A 146 21.98 22.68 -4.20
CA ASN A 146 22.77 21.52 -3.79
C ASN A 146 21.89 20.29 -3.50
N ASN A 147 22.20 19.13 -4.12
CA ASN A 147 21.42 17.90 -3.96
C ASN A 147 21.50 17.30 -2.54
N ALA A 148 22.45 17.73 -1.72
CA ALA A 148 22.51 17.36 -0.30
C ALA A 148 21.24 17.73 0.47
N TRP A 149 20.50 18.78 0.06
CA TRP A 149 19.21 19.10 0.69
C TRP A 149 18.15 18.02 0.49
N ARG A 150 18.15 17.39 -0.69
CA ARG A 150 17.32 16.23 -0.98
C ARG A 150 17.80 15.04 -0.17
N ALA A 151 19.07 14.68 -0.32
CA ALA A 151 19.65 13.50 0.31
C ALA A 151 19.61 13.54 1.84
N ALA A 152 19.67 14.73 2.46
CA ALA A 152 19.57 14.93 3.91
C ALA A 152 18.25 14.47 4.53
N ALA A 153 17.19 14.32 3.72
CA ALA A 153 15.93 13.74 4.17
C ALA A 153 16.12 12.33 4.78
N ILE A 154 17.02 11.52 4.20
CA ILE A 154 17.27 10.15 4.62
C ILE A 154 17.91 10.08 6.02
N PRO A 155 19.10 10.66 6.29
CA PRO A 155 19.66 10.64 7.64
C PRO A 155 18.76 11.33 8.65
N ALA A 156 18.08 12.44 8.29
CA ALA A 156 17.14 13.10 9.20
C ALA A 156 15.98 12.17 9.61
N GLY A 157 15.35 11.50 8.65
CA GLY A 157 14.28 10.56 8.95
C GLY A 157 14.76 9.31 9.69
N LEU A 158 15.97 8.80 9.41
CA LEU A 158 16.57 7.69 10.16
C LEU A 158 16.82 8.05 11.64
N VAL A 159 17.33 9.26 11.92
CA VAL A 159 17.50 9.76 13.29
C VAL A 159 16.14 9.86 13.99
N LEU A 160 15.16 10.48 13.35
CA LEU A 160 13.81 10.63 13.90
C LEU A 160 13.12 9.28 14.15
N MET A 161 13.27 8.32 13.24
CA MET A 161 12.78 6.95 13.40
C MET A 161 13.46 6.25 14.56
N THR A 162 14.79 6.42 14.72
CA THR A 162 15.55 5.84 15.84
C THR A 162 15.04 6.37 17.17
N ILE A 163 14.89 7.70 17.30
CA ILE A 163 14.36 8.34 18.50
C ILE A 163 12.93 7.83 18.78
N THR A 164 12.07 7.82 17.77
CA THR A 164 10.66 7.41 17.90
C THR A 164 10.53 5.94 18.30
N ALA A 165 11.33 5.06 17.70
CA ALA A 165 11.33 3.63 18.03
C ALA A 165 11.89 3.38 19.44
N ALA A 166 12.94 4.10 19.85
CA ALA A 166 13.49 3.99 21.20
C ALA A 166 12.49 4.46 22.27
N ILE A 167 11.80 5.59 22.02
CA ILE A 167 10.71 6.09 22.86
C ILE A 167 9.57 5.06 22.91
N GLY A 168 9.14 4.55 21.76
CA GLY A 168 8.07 3.55 21.65
C GLY A 168 8.39 2.27 22.42
N LEU A 169 9.64 1.79 22.31
CA LEU A 169 10.14 0.62 23.02
C LEU A 169 10.07 0.81 24.54
N ALA A 170 10.56 1.96 25.03
CA ALA A 170 10.57 2.30 26.46
C ALA A 170 9.16 2.48 27.05
N ARG A 171 8.19 2.95 26.25
CA ARG A 171 6.80 3.17 26.69
C ARG A 171 5.94 1.91 26.65
N ARG A 172 6.12 1.04 25.66
CA ARG A 172 5.23 -0.11 25.39
C ARG A 172 5.62 -1.37 26.16
N HIS A 173 6.89 -1.52 26.52
CA HIS A 173 7.42 -2.79 27.04
C HIS A 173 8.08 -2.62 28.41
N ARG A 174 8.14 -3.73 29.17
CA ARG A 174 8.80 -3.76 30.48
C ARG A 174 10.33 -3.82 30.29
N PRO A 175 11.13 -3.15 31.14
CA PRO A 175 12.59 -3.16 31.05
C PRO A 175 13.26 -4.55 30.88
N PRO A 176 12.86 -5.63 31.59
CA PRO A 176 13.48 -6.94 31.38
C PRO A 176 13.20 -7.52 29.99
N LEU A 177 12.02 -7.27 29.42
CA LEU A 177 11.69 -7.70 28.06
C LEU A 177 12.46 -6.90 27.02
N ILE A 178 12.62 -5.59 27.25
CA ILE A 178 13.45 -4.72 26.40
C ILE A 178 14.89 -5.22 26.38
N LEU A 179 15.47 -5.48 27.55
CA LEU A 179 16.84 -5.99 27.66
C LEU A 179 16.97 -7.36 26.97
N ALA A 180 16.02 -8.27 27.18
CA ALA A 180 16.01 -9.57 26.51
C ALA A 180 15.95 -9.43 24.97
N GLY A 181 15.12 -8.52 24.47
CA GLY A 181 15.03 -8.23 23.03
C GLY A 181 16.31 -7.60 22.46
N LEU A 182 16.91 -6.65 23.17
CA LEU A 182 18.18 -6.04 22.77
C LEU A 182 19.33 -7.05 22.75
N ILE A 183 19.43 -7.90 23.78
CA ILE A 183 20.42 -8.98 23.84
C ILE A 183 20.18 -9.98 22.70
N ALA A 184 18.93 -10.36 22.44
CA ALA A 184 18.60 -11.27 21.34
C ALA A 184 18.98 -10.67 19.98
N THR A 185 18.62 -9.42 19.72
CA THR A 185 18.99 -8.73 18.46
C THR A 185 20.50 -8.58 18.33
N ALA A 186 21.20 -8.14 19.38
CA ALA A 186 22.66 -8.02 19.38
C ALA A 186 23.33 -9.38 19.18
N GLY A 187 22.81 -10.44 19.80
CA GLY A 187 23.27 -11.81 19.63
C GLY A 187 23.10 -12.31 18.19
N ILE A 188 21.97 -12.02 17.55
CA ILE A 188 21.75 -12.33 16.12
C ILE A 188 22.75 -11.58 15.25
N VAL A 189 22.90 -10.26 15.45
CA VAL A 189 23.87 -9.45 14.68
C VAL A 189 25.30 -9.97 14.86
N ALA A 190 25.70 -10.27 16.10
CA ALA A 190 27.01 -10.82 16.41
C ALA A 190 27.20 -12.21 15.78
N ALA A 191 26.19 -13.08 15.82
CA ALA A 191 26.26 -14.40 15.20
C ALA A 191 26.45 -14.30 13.67
N PHE A 192 25.72 -13.40 13.01
CA PHE A 192 25.91 -13.14 11.57
C PHE A 192 27.28 -12.54 11.26
N TRP A 193 27.75 -11.60 12.08
CA TRP A 193 29.07 -11.00 11.91
C TRP A 193 30.20 -12.03 12.07
N LEU A 194 30.12 -12.89 13.09
CA LEU A 194 31.06 -14.00 13.29
C LEU A 194 30.97 -15.07 12.19
N ALA A 195 29.79 -15.28 11.62
CA ALA A 195 29.59 -16.18 10.48
C ALA A 195 30.09 -15.58 9.15
N GLY A 196 30.39 -14.28 9.08
CA GLY A 196 30.81 -13.57 7.87
C GLY A 196 31.87 -14.31 7.04
N PRO A 197 33.01 -14.74 7.62
CA PRO A 197 34.04 -15.49 6.89
C PRO A 197 33.54 -16.81 6.30
N ALA A 198 32.58 -17.48 6.96
CA ALA A 198 31.97 -18.71 6.47
C ALA A 198 30.90 -18.45 5.39
N LEU A 199 30.29 -17.27 5.37
CA LEU A 199 29.28 -16.87 4.38
C LEU A 199 29.91 -16.45 3.05
N GLN A 200 31.07 -15.78 3.05
CA GLN A 200 31.76 -15.32 1.83
C GLN A 200 31.92 -16.41 0.74
N PRO A 201 32.37 -17.65 1.03
CA PRO A 201 32.56 -18.67 -0.01
C PRO A 201 31.25 -19.31 -0.53
N LEU A 202 30.10 -19.08 0.10
CA LEU A 202 28.85 -19.78 -0.23
C LEU A 202 28.21 -19.34 -1.54
N GLY A 203 28.68 -18.24 -2.15
CA GLY A 203 28.18 -17.74 -3.42
C GLY A 203 26.65 -17.57 -3.43
N ARG A 204 25.95 -18.27 -4.33
CA ARG A 204 24.50 -18.13 -4.54
C ARG A 204 23.65 -18.58 -3.35
N TYR A 205 24.14 -19.45 -2.48
CA TYR A 205 23.39 -19.88 -1.29
C TYR A 205 23.12 -18.72 -0.33
N ASN A 206 23.97 -17.68 -0.34
CA ASN A 206 23.74 -16.46 0.43
C ASN A 206 22.43 -15.76 0.05
N LEU A 207 22.02 -15.83 -1.22
CA LEU A 207 20.75 -15.24 -1.65
C LEU A 207 19.55 -15.91 -0.96
N ILE A 208 19.61 -17.23 -0.81
CA ILE A 208 18.57 -17.99 -0.10
C ILE A 208 18.61 -17.64 1.38
N ILE A 209 19.79 -17.60 1.99
CA ILE A 209 19.95 -17.29 3.43
C ILE A 209 19.39 -15.90 3.75
N PHE A 210 19.79 -14.86 3.03
CA PHE A 210 19.40 -13.49 3.32
C PHE A 210 18.00 -13.16 2.78
N PHE A 211 17.77 -13.33 1.47
CA PHE A 211 16.53 -12.84 0.86
C PHE A 211 15.31 -13.75 1.06
N ILE A 212 15.51 -15.02 1.38
CA ILE A 212 14.42 -15.92 1.80
C ILE A 212 14.46 -16.13 3.30
N GLY A 213 15.59 -16.59 3.86
CA GLY A 213 15.71 -16.92 5.28
C GLY A 213 15.53 -15.72 6.21
N VAL A 214 16.37 -14.69 6.09
CA VAL A 214 16.31 -13.50 6.97
C VAL A 214 15.01 -12.73 6.75
N VAL A 215 14.55 -12.57 5.50
CA VAL A 215 13.27 -11.91 5.22
C VAL A 215 12.10 -12.69 5.85
N ALA A 216 11.98 -13.99 5.59
CA ALA A 216 10.88 -14.79 6.13
C ALA A 216 10.93 -14.82 7.66
N ALA A 217 12.10 -15.05 8.26
CA ALA A 217 12.27 -15.03 9.71
C ALA A 217 11.84 -13.67 10.31
N SER A 218 12.26 -12.55 9.71
CA SER A 218 11.91 -11.22 10.18
C SER A 218 10.42 -10.91 10.02
N VAL A 219 9.84 -11.21 8.86
CA VAL A 219 8.42 -10.99 8.57
C VAL A 219 7.54 -11.82 9.50
N PHE A 220 7.85 -13.10 9.71
CA PHE A 220 7.10 -13.97 10.61
C PHE A 220 7.34 -13.67 12.10
N ALA A 221 8.50 -13.08 12.45
CA ALA A 221 8.73 -12.47 13.75
C ALA A 221 7.92 -11.18 13.96
N GLY A 222 7.20 -10.71 12.94
CA GLY A 222 6.39 -9.51 12.98
C GLY A 222 7.19 -8.23 12.80
N VAL A 223 8.45 -8.28 12.35
CA VAL A 223 9.22 -7.09 11.93
C VAL A 223 8.52 -6.48 10.72
N PRO A 224 8.40 -5.13 10.61
CA PRO A 224 7.76 -4.56 9.44
C PRO A 224 8.52 -4.86 8.14
N ILE A 225 7.79 -5.00 7.04
CA ILE A 225 8.30 -5.56 5.78
C ILE A 225 9.47 -4.73 5.22
N ALA A 226 9.36 -3.38 5.24
CA ALA A 226 10.44 -2.49 4.80
C ALA A 226 11.76 -2.79 5.53
N PHE A 227 11.73 -2.84 6.86
CA PHE A 227 12.90 -3.14 7.68
C PHE A 227 13.40 -4.56 7.47
N SER A 228 12.52 -5.52 7.16
CA SER A 228 12.92 -6.91 6.84
C SER A 228 13.72 -6.98 5.54
N PHE A 229 13.28 -6.28 4.49
CA PHE A 229 14.01 -6.18 3.23
C PHE A 229 15.33 -5.43 3.39
N ALA A 230 15.32 -4.32 4.12
CA ALA A 230 16.53 -3.55 4.38
C ALA A 230 17.53 -4.33 5.26
N LEU A 231 17.08 -5.09 6.27
CA LEU A 231 17.95 -5.96 7.09
C LEU A 231 18.59 -7.06 6.26
N ALA A 232 17.80 -7.74 5.42
CA ALA A 232 18.31 -8.79 4.55
C ALA A 232 19.33 -8.24 3.53
N THR A 233 19.02 -7.09 2.93
CA THR A 233 19.92 -6.40 1.98
C THR A 233 21.19 -5.94 2.66
N PHE A 234 21.08 -5.30 3.83
CA PHE A 234 22.25 -4.88 4.61
C PHE A 234 23.14 -6.07 4.95
N GLY A 235 22.56 -7.14 5.50
CA GLY A 235 23.30 -8.35 5.87
C GLY A 235 23.99 -9.00 4.69
N TYR A 236 23.30 -9.13 3.55
CA TYR A 236 23.87 -9.67 2.32
C TYR A 236 25.07 -8.83 1.85
N LEU A 237 24.89 -7.51 1.70
CA LEU A 237 25.94 -6.64 1.20
C LEU A 237 27.15 -6.58 2.15
N ALA A 238 26.91 -6.40 3.44
CA ALA A 238 27.95 -6.21 4.44
C ALA A 238 28.78 -7.47 4.71
N LEU A 239 28.18 -8.67 4.61
CA LEU A 239 28.84 -9.92 5.00
C LEU A 239 29.32 -10.76 3.82
N THR A 240 28.74 -10.57 2.63
CA THR A 240 29.00 -11.45 1.48
C THR A 240 29.56 -10.74 0.27
N THR A 241 29.59 -9.41 0.27
CA THR A 241 30.07 -8.61 -0.86
C THR A 241 31.12 -7.58 -0.42
N THR A 242 31.78 -6.94 -1.38
CA THR A 242 32.68 -5.80 -1.17
C THR A 242 32.02 -4.46 -1.53
N THR A 243 30.71 -4.46 -1.75
CA THR A 243 29.97 -3.27 -2.19
C THR A 243 29.93 -2.25 -1.05
N PRO A 244 30.27 -0.96 -1.30
CA PRO A 244 30.11 0.08 -0.30
C PRO A 244 28.65 0.18 0.19
N MET A 245 28.45 0.28 1.50
CA MET A 245 27.09 0.36 2.08
C MET A 245 26.32 1.62 1.65
N MET A 246 27.03 2.66 1.22
CA MET A 246 26.44 3.85 0.60
C MET A 246 25.56 3.50 -0.62
N VAL A 247 25.89 2.43 -1.36
CA VAL A 247 25.08 1.97 -2.51
C VAL A 247 23.69 1.54 -2.08
N MET A 248 23.56 0.89 -0.91
CA MET A 248 22.25 0.53 -0.36
C MET A 248 21.41 1.79 -0.09
N VAL A 249 22.02 2.84 0.46
CA VAL A 249 21.35 4.13 0.71
C VAL A 249 20.97 4.82 -0.61
N GLY A 250 21.86 4.83 -1.60
CA GLY A 250 21.54 5.36 -2.92
C GLY A 250 20.37 4.64 -3.60
N ARG A 251 20.26 3.31 -3.45
CA ARG A 251 19.10 2.54 -3.96
C ARG A 251 17.83 2.76 -3.16
N LEU A 252 17.95 3.01 -1.86
CA LEU A 252 16.83 3.47 -1.03
C LEU A 252 16.33 4.83 -1.56
N ASP A 253 17.22 5.80 -1.78
CA ASP A 253 16.88 7.12 -2.33
C ASP A 253 16.21 7.01 -3.71
N GLU A 254 16.83 6.30 -4.65
CA GLU A 254 16.30 6.10 -6.00
C GLU A 254 14.88 5.53 -5.98
N GLY A 255 14.63 4.49 -5.17
CA GLY A 255 13.31 3.91 -5.03
C GLY A 255 12.28 4.88 -4.41
N MET A 256 12.71 5.76 -3.50
CA MET A 256 11.83 6.70 -2.80
C MET A 256 11.57 8.00 -3.55
N SER A 257 12.43 8.38 -4.50
CA SER A 257 12.39 9.68 -5.19
C SER A 257 11.74 9.65 -6.59
N HIS A 258 11.20 8.49 -7.00
CA HIS A 258 10.50 8.36 -8.28
C HIS A 258 9.26 9.27 -8.37
N LEU A 259 9.29 10.22 -9.31
CA LEU A 259 8.20 11.19 -9.55
C LEU A 259 6.85 10.54 -9.83
N ILE A 260 6.81 9.36 -10.44
CA ILE A 260 5.54 8.64 -10.70
C ILE A 260 4.83 8.29 -9.38
N LEU A 261 5.59 8.04 -8.31
CA LEU A 261 5.05 7.68 -7.00
C LEU A 261 4.48 8.88 -6.24
N LEU A 262 4.72 10.12 -6.66
CA LEU A 262 4.00 11.30 -6.13
C LEU A 262 2.48 11.20 -6.35
N ALA A 263 2.03 10.41 -7.32
CA ALA A 263 0.61 10.16 -7.50
C ALA A 263 -0.01 9.41 -6.30
N VAL A 264 0.78 8.64 -5.56
CA VAL A 264 0.32 7.84 -4.40
C VAL A 264 -0.26 8.70 -3.28
N PRO A 265 0.46 9.67 -2.67
CA PRO A 265 -0.13 10.54 -1.64
C PRO A 265 -1.34 11.31 -2.16
N LEU A 266 -1.32 11.74 -3.41
CA LEU A 266 -2.40 12.55 -3.98
C LEU A 266 -3.68 11.73 -4.18
N PHE A 267 -3.59 10.49 -4.69
CA PHE A 267 -4.75 9.60 -4.80
C PHE A 267 -5.26 9.11 -3.44
N ILE A 268 -4.36 8.86 -2.47
CA ILE A 268 -4.76 8.55 -1.09
C ILE A 268 -5.56 9.72 -0.50
N PHE A 269 -5.06 10.96 -0.64
CA PHE A 269 -5.75 12.14 -0.15
C PHE A 269 -7.07 12.41 -0.88
N LEU A 270 -7.10 12.22 -2.21
CA LEU A 270 -8.31 12.33 -3.02
C LEU A 270 -9.40 11.35 -2.53
N GLY A 271 -9.03 10.10 -2.25
CA GLY A 271 -9.94 9.10 -1.67
C GLY A 271 -10.54 9.58 -0.34
N ALA A 272 -9.69 10.07 0.56
CA ALA A 272 -10.13 10.62 1.85
C ALA A 272 -11.08 11.83 1.68
N LEU A 273 -10.80 12.72 0.72
CA LEU A 273 -11.69 13.85 0.41
C LEU A 273 -13.06 13.40 -0.09
N ILE A 274 -13.14 12.35 -0.91
CA ILE A 274 -14.42 11.85 -1.45
C ILE A 274 -15.31 11.28 -0.36
N GLU A 275 -14.71 10.66 0.65
CA GLU A 275 -15.43 10.22 1.85
C GLU A 275 -15.90 11.45 2.65
N MET A 276 -15.01 12.38 2.97
CA MET A 276 -15.32 13.54 3.82
C MET A 276 -16.40 14.45 3.21
N THR A 277 -16.40 14.62 1.89
CA THR A 277 -17.29 15.54 1.18
C THR A 277 -18.69 14.99 0.89
N GLY A 278 -18.95 13.73 1.26
CA GLY A 278 -20.25 13.08 1.05
C GLY A 278 -20.46 12.53 -0.38
N MET A 279 -19.48 12.68 -1.27
CA MET A 279 -19.54 12.19 -2.65
C MET A 279 -19.72 10.66 -2.71
N ALA A 280 -18.96 9.91 -1.92
CA ALA A 280 -19.12 8.45 -1.84
C ALA A 280 -20.55 8.05 -1.43
N ARG A 281 -21.12 8.74 -0.43
CA ARG A 281 -22.47 8.48 0.07
C ARG A 281 -23.53 8.75 -1.00
N ALA A 282 -23.43 9.86 -1.73
CA ALA A 282 -24.36 10.19 -2.81
C ALA A 282 -24.34 9.14 -3.93
N MET A 283 -23.15 8.69 -4.33
CA MET A 283 -22.99 7.63 -5.33
C MET A 283 -23.60 6.30 -4.87
N ILE A 284 -23.33 5.89 -3.62
CA ILE A 284 -23.89 4.66 -3.05
C ILE A 284 -25.42 4.73 -2.99
N GLN A 285 -25.99 5.86 -2.57
CA GLN A 285 -27.44 6.04 -2.51
C GLN A 285 -28.09 5.97 -3.89
N PHE A 286 -27.45 6.53 -4.91
CA PHE A 286 -27.91 6.40 -6.29
C PHE A 286 -27.87 4.94 -6.76
N LEU A 287 -26.75 4.23 -6.58
CA LEU A 287 -26.67 2.80 -6.93
C LEU A 287 -27.71 1.95 -6.18
N ALA A 288 -27.92 2.23 -4.89
CA ALA A 288 -28.95 1.58 -4.09
C ALA A 288 -30.36 1.85 -4.61
N SER A 289 -30.63 3.03 -5.17
CA SER A 289 -31.93 3.34 -5.78
C SER A 289 -32.20 2.55 -7.07
N LEU A 290 -31.14 2.19 -7.81
CA LEU A 290 -31.23 1.43 -9.06
C LEU A 290 -31.38 -0.08 -8.81
N PHE A 291 -30.54 -0.64 -7.93
CA PHE A 291 -30.43 -2.09 -7.77
C PHE A 291 -30.95 -2.60 -6.43
N GLY A 292 -31.23 -1.73 -5.45
CA GLY A 292 -31.59 -2.14 -4.10
C GLY A 292 -32.92 -2.90 -3.99
N HIS A 293 -33.75 -2.89 -5.04
CA HIS A 293 -35.03 -3.59 -5.09
C HIS A 293 -34.96 -4.99 -5.73
N VAL A 294 -33.82 -5.39 -6.31
CA VAL A 294 -33.66 -6.72 -6.93
C VAL A 294 -33.18 -7.75 -5.91
N ARG A 295 -33.32 -9.05 -6.24
CA ARG A 295 -32.79 -10.15 -5.40
C ARG A 295 -31.28 -10.03 -5.26
N GLY A 296 -30.77 -9.95 -4.02
CA GLY A 296 -29.36 -9.65 -3.76
C GLY A 296 -28.96 -8.20 -4.10
N GLY A 297 -29.92 -7.29 -4.19
CA GLY A 297 -29.73 -5.92 -4.67
C GLY A 297 -28.57 -5.17 -4.02
N LEU A 298 -28.49 -5.18 -2.68
CA LEU A 298 -27.41 -4.51 -1.95
C LEU A 298 -26.02 -5.13 -2.20
N SER A 299 -25.95 -6.42 -2.53
CA SER A 299 -24.69 -7.07 -2.90
C SER A 299 -24.20 -6.58 -4.27
N TYR A 300 -25.09 -6.37 -5.24
CA TYR A 300 -24.72 -5.72 -6.51
C TYR A 300 -24.32 -4.26 -6.30
N VAL A 301 -24.99 -3.55 -5.39
CA VAL A 301 -24.61 -2.18 -5.00
C VAL A 301 -23.22 -2.17 -4.39
N LEU A 302 -22.87 -3.14 -3.54
CA LEU A 302 -21.52 -3.26 -2.98
C LEU A 302 -20.47 -3.49 -4.07
N ILE A 303 -20.69 -4.44 -4.98
CA ILE A 303 -19.77 -4.70 -6.12
C ILE A 303 -19.59 -3.44 -6.98
N GLY A 304 -20.69 -2.78 -7.36
CA GLY A 304 -20.66 -1.59 -8.20
C GLY A 304 -20.08 -0.36 -7.49
N ALA A 305 -20.37 -0.18 -6.20
CA ALA A 305 -19.81 0.91 -5.41
C ALA A 305 -18.30 0.73 -5.22
N MET A 306 -17.84 -0.47 -4.89
CA MET A 306 -16.41 -0.79 -4.81
C MET A 306 -15.74 -0.52 -6.14
N TYR A 307 -16.37 -0.90 -7.26
CA TYR A 307 -15.84 -0.64 -8.58
C TYR A 307 -15.65 0.86 -8.87
N LEU A 308 -16.66 1.69 -8.57
CA LEU A 308 -16.61 3.12 -8.86
C LEU A 308 -15.73 3.91 -7.88
N VAL A 309 -15.80 3.64 -6.56
CA VAL A 309 -14.99 4.35 -5.55
C VAL A 309 -13.50 4.02 -5.73
N SER A 310 -13.19 2.75 -5.98
CA SER A 310 -11.79 2.35 -6.19
C SER A 310 -11.19 2.95 -7.45
N GLY A 311 -12.03 3.20 -8.47
CA GLY A 311 -11.68 4.00 -9.64
C GLY A 311 -11.37 5.47 -9.36
N ILE A 312 -11.27 5.88 -8.10
CA ILE A 312 -10.84 7.21 -7.69
C ILE A 312 -9.75 7.18 -6.62
N SER A 313 -9.92 6.40 -5.53
CA SER A 313 -8.97 6.41 -4.41
C SER A 313 -7.69 5.63 -4.68
N GLY A 314 -7.75 4.59 -5.51
CA GLY A 314 -6.65 3.62 -5.70
C GLY A 314 -6.18 2.87 -4.45
N SER A 315 -6.94 2.94 -3.35
CA SER A 315 -6.65 2.29 -2.07
C SER A 315 -7.83 1.45 -1.60
N LYS A 316 -7.72 0.14 -1.79
CA LYS A 316 -8.71 -0.87 -1.40
C LYS A 316 -9.18 -0.79 0.06
N ILE A 317 -8.28 -0.48 1.00
CA ILE A 317 -8.63 -0.36 2.43
C ILE A 317 -9.48 0.89 2.66
N ALA A 318 -9.13 2.00 2.02
CA ALA A 318 -9.91 3.24 2.08
C ALA A 318 -11.28 3.06 1.41
N ASP A 319 -11.33 2.38 0.26
CA ASP A 319 -12.58 2.08 -0.45
C ASP A 319 -13.55 1.29 0.43
N MET A 320 -13.06 0.21 1.06
CA MET A 320 -13.85 -0.57 2.01
C MET A 320 -14.28 0.27 3.22
N ALA A 321 -13.38 1.11 3.77
CA ALA A 321 -13.69 1.98 4.91
C ALA A 321 -14.77 3.03 4.58
N ALA A 322 -14.82 3.51 3.33
CA ALA A 322 -15.84 4.45 2.86
C ALA A 322 -17.20 3.77 2.62
N ILE A 323 -17.20 2.57 2.03
CA ILE A 323 -18.43 1.89 1.60
C ILE A 323 -19.07 1.07 2.72
N ALA A 324 -18.25 0.37 3.51
CA ALA A 324 -18.73 -0.60 4.49
C ALA A 324 -19.68 0.00 5.54
N PRO A 325 -19.40 1.17 6.16
CA PRO A 325 -20.28 1.76 7.18
C PRO A 325 -21.65 2.19 6.62
N VAL A 326 -21.76 2.40 5.31
CA VAL A 326 -23.00 2.82 4.66
C VAL A 326 -23.85 1.61 4.26
N LEU A 327 -23.23 0.57 3.68
CA LEU A 327 -23.96 -0.58 3.13
C LEU A 327 -24.14 -1.74 4.11
N LEU A 328 -23.12 -2.13 4.87
CA LEU A 328 -23.21 -3.35 5.69
C LEU A 328 -24.31 -3.29 6.75
N PRO A 329 -24.52 -2.19 7.49
CA PRO A 329 -25.61 -2.12 8.47
C PRO A 329 -26.99 -2.32 7.83
N GLU A 330 -27.20 -1.78 6.63
CA GLU A 330 -28.45 -1.94 5.88
C GLU A 330 -28.61 -3.37 5.35
N MET A 331 -27.53 -4.00 4.88
CA MET A 331 -27.56 -5.42 4.49
C MET A 331 -27.89 -6.34 5.67
N GLN A 332 -27.32 -6.08 6.85
CA GLN A 332 -27.64 -6.82 8.08
C GLN A 332 -29.10 -6.66 8.48
N ARG A 333 -29.67 -5.46 8.37
CA ARG A 333 -31.11 -5.21 8.62
C ARG A 333 -32.01 -5.99 7.69
N ARG A 334 -31.56 -6.26 6.46
CA ARG A 334 -32.26 -7.10 5.47
C ARG A 334 -31.96 -8.60 5.62
N GLY A 335 -31.33 -9.01 6.72
CA GLY A 335 -31.10 -10.42 7.05
C GLY A 335 -29.86 -11.05 6.42
N ALA A 336 -28.96 -10.25 5.81
CA ALA A 336 -27.71 -10.78 5.29
C ALA A 336 -26.81 -11.30 6.43
N LYS A 337 -26.27 -12.51 6.25
CA LYS A 337 -25.41 -13.15 7.27
C LYS A 337 -24.08 -12.40 7.38
N PRO A 338 -23.60 -12.07 8.59
CA PRO A 338 -22.34 -11.35 8.78
C PRO A 338 -21.16 -11.99 8.03
N GLY A 339 -21.01 -13.31 8.11
CA GLY A 339 -19.98 -14.04 7.39
C GLY A 339 -20.02 -13.87 5.86
N ASP A 340 -21.20 -13.68 5.26
CA ASP A 340 -21.28 -13.39 3.82
C ASP A 340 -20.87 -11.95 3.48
N LEU A 341 -21.19 -11.00 4.36
CA LEU A 341 -20.87 -9.59 4.15
C LEU A 341 -19.36 -9.36 4.08
N VAL A 342 -18.62 -9.92 5.04
CA VAL A 342 -17.16 -9.83 5.05
C VAL A 342 -16.54 -10.60 3.88
N ALA A 343 -17.11 -11.74 3.50
CA ALA A 343 -16.65 -12.54 2.37
C ALA A 343 -16.82 -11.80 1.03
N LEU A 344 -17.99 -11.19 0.81
CA LEU A 344 -18.25 -10.38 -0.38
C LEU A 344 -17.39 -9.12 -0.40
N LEU A 345 -17.26 -8.41 0.73
CA LEU A 345 -16.42 -7.23 0.86
C LEU A 345 -14.95 -7.54 0.50
N ALA A 346 -14.42 -8.64 1.05
CA ALA A 346 -13.07 -9.12 0.74
C ALA A 346 -12.91 -9.48 -0.74
N ALA A 347 -13.90 -10.18 -1.32
CA ALA A 347 -13.86 -10.55 -2.73
C ALA A 347 -13.90 -9.33 -3.67
N THR A 348 -14.72 -8.32 -3.35
CA THR A 348 -14.74 -7.06 -4.08
C THR A 348 -13.43 -6.28 -3.91
N GLY A 349 -12.78 -6.37 -2.74
CA GLY A 349 -11.44 -5.80 -2.54
C GLY A 349 -10.36 -6.47 -3.40
N ALA A 350 -10.48 -7.77 -3.67
CA ALA A 350 -9.58 -8.45 -4.62
C ALA A 350 -9.81 -8.01 -6.07
N GLN A 351 -11.08 -7.80 -6.44
CA GLN A 351 -11.45 -7.28 -7.77
C GLN A 351 -10.85 -5.89 -8.02
N THR A 352 -10.83 -5.03 -7.00
CA THR A 352 -10.41 -3.64 -7.15
C THR A 352 -8.93 -3.45 -7.45
N GLU A 353 -8.08 -4.46 -7.26
CA GLU A 353 -6.65 -4.39 -7.56
C GLU A 353 -6.35 -4.04 -9.03
N THR A 354 -7.26 -4.43 -9.95
CA THR A 354 -7.15 -4.12 -11.38
C THR A 354 -7.83 -2.80 -11.78
N ILE A 355 -8.54 -2.14 -10.87
CA ILE A 355 -9.31 -0.93 -11.18
C ILE A 355 -8.40 0.30 -11.15
N PRO A 356 -8.30 1.07 -12.26
CA PRO A 356 -7.52 2.30 -12.28
C PRO A 356 -8.28 3.52 -11.74
N PRO A 357 -7.60 4.46 -11.05
CA PRO A 357 -6.19 4.43 -10.67
C PRO A 357 -5.97 3.42 -9.54
N SER A 358 -4.88 2.66 -9.59
CA SER A 358 -4.48 1.73 -8.52
C SER A 358 -3.05 2.03 -8.11
N ILE A 359 -2.79 2.14 -6.81
CA ILE A 359 -1.44 2.40 -6.28
C ILE A 359 -0.47 1.28 -6.71
N VAL A 360 -0.94 0.04 -6.82
CA VAL A 360 -0.14 -1.10 -7.29
C VAL A 360 0.19 -0.94 -8.78
N LEU A 361 -0.77 -0.52 -9.62
CA LEU A 361 -0.50 -0.23 -11.04
C LEU A 361 0.51 0.91 -11.19
N ILE A 362 0.39 1.96 -10.37
CA ILE A 362 1.34 3.09 -10.37
C ILE A 362 2.74 2.60 -9.98
N THR A 363 2.83 1.72 -8.99
CA THR A 363 4.09 1.10 -8.56
C THR A 363 4.69 0.22 -9.67
N ILE A 364 3.89 -0.56 -10.40
CA ILE A 364 4.39 -1.33 -11.55
C ILE A 364 5.01 -0.40 -12.57
N GLY A 365 4.30 0.66 -12.98
CA GLY A 365 4.82 1.59 -13.97
C GLY A 365 6.11 2.26 -13.52
N SER A 366 6.24 2.61 -12.23
CA SER A 366 7.47 3.22 -11.70
C SER A 366 8.67 2.28 -11.71
N VAL A 367 8.49 0.99 -11.39
CA VAL A 367 9.62 0.03 -11.27
C VAL A 367 9.93 -0.74 -12.55
N THR A 368 8.97 -0.84 -13.47
CA THR A 368 9.15 -1.58 -14.75
C THR A 368 9.26 -0.66 -15.96
N GLY A 369 8.92 0.62 -15.83
CA GLY A 369 8.91 1.58 -16.93
C GLY A 369 7.70 1.47 -17.87
N ILE A 370 6.72 0.61 -17.57
CA ILE A 370 5.49 0.50 -18.37
C ILE A 370 4.65 1.77 -18.21
N SER A 371 4.10 2.27 -19.31
CA SER A 371 3.22 3.43 -19.32
C SER A 371 2.02 3.26 -18.38
N ILE A 372 1.83 4.24 -17.49
CA ILE A 372 0.68 4.30 -16.57
C ILE A 372 -0.63 4.38 -17.36
N ALA A 373 -0.66 5.10 -18.47
CA ALA A 373 -1.83 5.18 -19.34
C ALA A 373 -2.20 3.82 -19.94
N ALA A 374 -1.20 3.01 -20.31
CA ALA A 374 -1.42 1.66 -20.82
C ALA A 374 -1.92 0.71 -19.71
N LEU A 375 -1.33 0.78 -18.51
CA LEU A 375 -1.77 0.02 -17.34
C LEU A 375 -3.20 0.37 -16.93
N PHE A 376 -3.57 1.66 -16.95
CA PHE A 376 -4.93 2.11 -16.64
C PHE A 376 -5.91 1.66 -17.72
N THR A 377 -5.52 1.68 -18.98
CA THR A 377 -6.37 1.17 -20.07
C THR A 377 -6.61 -0.34 -19.93
N GLY A 378 -5.55 -1.09 -19.59
CA GLY A 378 -5.61 -2.55 -19.50
C GLY A 378 -6.35 -3.11 -18.27
N GLY A 379 -6.51 -2.33 -17.20
CA GLY A 379 -7.15 -2.77 -15.95
C GLY A 379 -8.67 -2.80 -15.95
N LEU A 380 -9.31 -2.00 -16.81
CA LEU A 380 -10.76 -1.79 -16.76
C LEU A 380 -11.57 -3.06 -17.09
N LEU A 381 -11.25 -3.73 -18.19
CA LEU A 381 -11.98 -4.92 -18.63
C LEU A 381 -11.76 -6.13 -17.72
N PRO A 382 -10.54 -6.45 -17.24
CA PRO A 382 -10.34 -7.48 -16.23
C PRO A 382 -11.20 -7.26 -14.99
N ALA A 383 -11.25 -6.03 -14.47
CA ALA A 383 -12.08 -5.70 -13.32
C ALA A 383 -13.58 -5.94 -13.57
N LEU A 384 -14.08 -5.62 -14.76
CA LEU A 384 -15.46 -5.87 -15.16
C LEU A 384 -15.75 -7.37 -15.31
N ALA A 385 -14.85 -8.13 -15.94
CA ALA A 385 -15.00 -9.58 -16.10
C ALA A 385 -15.10 -10.29 -14.74
N VAL A 386 -14.28 -9.88 -13.78
CA VAL A 386 -14.30 -10.39 -12.41
C VAL A 386 -15.54 -9.94 -11.66
N GLY A 387 -15.94 -8.67 -11.81
CA GLY A 387 -17.19 -8.15 -11.26
C GLY A 387 -18.41 -8.93 -11.74
N ALA A 388 -18.44 -9.27 -13.03
CA ALA A 388 -19.49 -10.13 -13.59
C ALA A 388 -19.46 -11.54 -12.99
N ALA A 389 -18.29 -12.14 -12.79
CA ALA A 389 -18.17 -13.43 -12.11
C ALA A 389 -18.69 -13.38 -10.66
N LEU A 390 -18.41 -12.31 -9.91
CA LEU A 390 -18.96 -12.09 -8.57
C LEU A 390 -20.48 -11.89 -8.60
N CYS A 391 -21.01 -11.14 -9.58
CA CYS A 391 -22.44 -10.97 -9.78
C CYS A 391 -23.16 -12.30 -10.04
N VAL A 392 -22.54 -13.23 -10.77
CA VAL A 392 -23.08 -14.59 -10.99
C VAL A 392 -23.17 -15.37 -9.67
N VAL A 393 -22.17 -15.26 -8.79
CA VAL A 393 -22.21 -15.89 -7.46
C VAL A 393 -23.34 -15.29 -6.61
N VAL A 394 -23.46 -13.97 -6.59
CA VAL A 394 -24.54 -13.26 -5.87
C VAL A 394 -25.91 -13.70 -6.39
N TRP A 395 -26.09 -13.72 -7.71
CA TRP A 395 -27.34 -14.19 -8.34
C TRP A 395 -27.68 -15.60 -7.89
N ARG A 396 -26.72 -16.54 -7.96
CA ARG A 396 -26.95 -17.95 -7.57
C ARG A 396 -27.31 -18.08 -6.09
N ARG A 397 -26.68 -17.30 -5.21
CA ARG A 397 -26.86 -17.37 -3.76
C ARG A 397 -28.19 -16.79 -3.28
N TYR A 398 -28.62 -15.69 -3.88
CA TYR A 398 -29.78 -14.92 -3.46
C TYR A 398 -31.01 -15.11 -4.37
N ARG A 399 -30.98 -16.07 -5.31
CA ARG A 399 -32.08 -16.31 -6.27
C ARG A 399 -33.42 -16.68 -5.63
N HIS A 400 -33.40 -17.19 -4.39
CA HIS A 400 -34.58 -17.63 -3.66
C HIS A 400 -35.00 -16.66 -2.54
N ASP A 401 -34.39 -15.48 -2.47
CA ASP A 401 -34.76 -14.48 -1.48
C ASP A 401 -36.17 -13.92 -1.73
N ASP A 402 -36.88 -13.72 -0.63
CA ASP A 402 -38.17 -13.05 -0.64
C ASP A 402 -37.98 -11.53 -0.79
N LEU A 403 -38.68 -10.97 -1.79
CA LEU A 403 -38.68 -9.53 -2.08
C LEU A 403 -39.97 -8.84 -1.64
N SER A 404 -40.85 -9.54 -0.90
CA SER A 404 -42.16 -9.04 -0.48
C SER A 404 -42.14 -7.67 0.20
N GLN A 405 -41.04 -7.34 0.92
CA GLN A 405 -40.88 -6.05 1.61
C GLN A 405 -40.13 -4.98 0.80
N MET A 406 -39.67 -5.29 -0.41
CA MET A 406 -38.85 -4.39 -1.22
C MET A 406 -39.70 -3.56 -2.19
N ARG A 407 -39.73 -2.24 -1.98
CA ARG A 407 -40.37 -1.32 -2.92
C ARG A 407 -39.36 -0.76 -3.90
N ARG A 408 -39.70 -0.77 -5.18
CA ARG A 408 -38.96 -0.08 -6.23
C ARG A 408 -39.13 1.42 -6.07
N HIS A 409 -38.02 2.16 -6.11
CA HIS A 409 -38.08 3.62 -6.17
C HIS A 409 -38.73 4.08 -7.48
N SER A 410 -39.55 5.12 -7.39
CA SER A 410 -40.14 5.74 -8.57
C SER A 410 -39.05 6.40 -9.43
N THR A 411 -39.26 6.47 -10.75
CA THR A 411 -38.30 7.11 -11.67
C THR A 411 -37.97 8.55 -11.25
N ARG A 412 -38.93 9.26 -10.63
CA ARG A 412 -38.74 10.61 -10.11
C ARG A 412 -37.79 10.64 -8.90
N GLU A 413 -37.86 9.64 -8.02
CA GLU A 413 -36.93 9.52 -6.88
C GLU A 413 -35.52 9.13 -7.35
N ILE A 414 -35.43 8.21 -8.31
CA ILE A 414 -34.14 7.83 -8.91
C ILE A 414 -33.49 9.05 -9.57
N ALA A 415 -34.24 9.85 -10.35
CA ALA A 415 -33.71 11.08 -10.95
C ALA A 415 -33.26 12.11 -9.90
N LYS A 416 -33.98 12.24 -8.79
CA LYS A 416 -33.58 13.10 -7.66
C LYS A 416 -32.28 12.65 -7.00
N LEU A 417 -32.03 11.35 -6.92
CA LEU A 417 -30.78 10.79 -6.37
C LEU A 417 -29.64 10.78 -7.39
N ALA A 418 -29.95 10.72 -8.69
CA ALA A 418 -28.97 10.81 -9.76
C ALA A 418 -28.27 12.16 -9.76
N LEU A 419 -29.03 13.26 -9.65
CA LEU A 419 -28.50 14.62 -9.73
C LEU A 419 -27.32 14.91 -8.76
N PRO A 420 -27.43 14.65 -7.44
CA PRO A 420 -26.32 14.81 -6.53
C PRO A 420 -25.23 13.75 -6.75
N ALA A 421 -25.50 12.59 -7.35
CA ALA A 421 -24.49 11.57 -7.60
C ALA A 421 -23.64 11.81 -8.86
N VAL A 422 -24.13 12.60 -9.82
CA VAL A 422 -23.43 12.89 -11.09
C VAL A 422 -21.98 13.34 -10.88
N PRO A 423 -21.66 14.31 -10.00
CA PRO A 423 -20.29 14.74 -9.78
C PRO A 423 -19.36 13.61 -9.34
N ALA A 424 -19.82 12.76 -8.41
CA ALA A 424 -19.04 11.65 -7.88
C ALA A 424 -18.82 10.56 -8.94
N ILE A 425 -19.84 10.26 -9.76
CA ILE A 425 -19.78 9.24 -10.80
C ILE A 425 -18.90 9.68 -11.97
N LEU A 426 -18.91 10.97 -12.33
CA LEU A 426 -18.10 11.50 -13.44
C LEU A 426 -16.60 11.46 -13.14
N LEU A 427 -16.21 11.67 -11.88
CA LEU A 427 -14.81 11.77 -11.47
C LEU A 427 -13.91 10.59 -11.94
N PRO A 428 -14.25 9.30 -11.72
CA PRO A 428 -13.43 8.18 -12.20
C PRO A 428 -13.30 8.15 -13.72
N PHE A 429 -14.35 8.54 -14.47
CA PHE A 429 -14.27 8.61 -15.94
C PHE A 429 -13.42 9.79 -16.42
N VAL A 430 -13.47 10.93 -15.72
CA VAL A 430 -12.61 12.09 -16.00
C VAL A 430 -11.15 11.72 -15.76
N ILE A 431 -10.86 11.11 -14.61
CA ILE A 431 -9.51 10.65 -14.25
C ILE A 431 -8.97 9.72 -15.33
N ARG A 432 -9.76 8.70 -15.70
CA ARG A 432 -9.39 7.77 -16.76
C ARG A 432 -9.13 8.49 -18.08
N THR A 433 -10.08 9.28 -18.55
CA THR A 433 -10.01 9.89 -19.89
C THR A 433 -8.81 10.84 -19.98
N ALA A 434 -8.54 11.60 -18.92
CA ALA A 434 -7.40 12.50 -18.87
C ALA A 434 -6.05 11.77 -18.96
N VAL A 435 -5.89 10.63 -18.25
CA VAL A 435 -4.65 9.83 -18.29
C VAL A 435 -4.53 9.04 -19.60
N VAL A 436 -5.60 8.40 -20.05
CA VAL A 436 -5.57 7.50 -21.22
C VAL A 436 -5.39 8.26 -22.54
N GLU A 437 -6.04 9.41 -22.68
CA GLU A 437 -5.86 10.27 -23.86
C GLU A 437 -4.57 11.11 -23.79
N GLY A 438 -3.74 10.90 -22.75
CA GLY A 438 -2.47 11.62 -22.58
C GLY A 438 -2.64 13.11 -22.32
N VAL A 439 -3.87 13.55 -21.95
CA VAL A 439 -4.16 14.95 -21.65
C VAL A 439 -3.38 15.39 -20.42
N ALA A 440 -3.31 14.54 -19.39
CA ALA A 440 -2.59 14.80 -18.15
C ALA A 440 -2.02 13.51 -17.56
N THR A 441 -0.90 13.62 -16.87
CA THR A 441 -0.24 12.50 -16.16
C THR A 441 -1.01 12.11 -14.89
N ALA A 442 -0.68 10.96 -14.29
CA ALA A 442 -1.36 10.47 -13.10
C ALA A 442 -1.29 11.44 -11.91
N THR A 443 -0.14 12.10 -11.70
CA THR A 443 0.05 13.12 -10.67
C THR A 443 -0.82 14.33 -10.94
N GLU A 444 -0.80 14.87 -12.15
CA GLU A 444 -1.59 16.04 -12.55
C GLU A 444 -3.10 15.79 -12.41
N VAL A 445 -3.57 14.62 -12.87
CA VAL A 445 -4.98 14.22 -12.78
C VAL A 445 -5.43 14.06 -11.32
N SER A 446 -4.59 13.49 -10.46
CA SER A 446 -4.92 13.37 -9.03
C SER A 446 -5.06 14.74 -8.35
N THR A 447 -4.20 15.71 -8.69
CA THR A 447 -4.28 17.09 -8.18
C THR A 447 -5.53 17.82 -8.66
N ILE A 448 -5.87 17.68 -9.96
CA ILE A 448 -7.15 18.20 -10.49
C ILE A 448 -8.33 17.55 -9.75
N GLY A 449 -8.26 16.24 -9.50
CA GLY A 449 -9.24 15.50 -8.72
C GLY A 449 -9.41 16.04 -7.30
N ILE A 450 -8.31 16.36 -6.61
CA ILE A 450 -8.32 16.95 -5.26
C ILE A 450 -9.06 18.30 -5.26
N VAL A 451 -8.73 19.18 -6.22
CA VAL A 451 -9.38 20.48 -6.35
C VAL A 451 -10.86 20.30 -6.67
N TYR A 452 -11.19 19.40 -7.61
CA TYR A 452 -12.57 19.06 -7.96
C TYR A 452 -13.36 18.58 -6.74
N ALA A 453 -12.80 17.64 -5.98
CA ALA A 453 -13.43 17.07 -4.80
C ALA A 453 -13.68 18.13 -3.72
N ALA A 454 -12.70 19.00 -3.47
CA ALA A 454 -12.82 20.10 -2.53
C ALA A 454 -13.92 21.10 -2.96
N LEU A 455 -13.93 21.50 -4.23
CA LEU A 455 -14.95 22.42 -4.77
C LEU A 455 -16.36 21.81 -4.71
N MET A 456 -16.53 20.54 -5.08
CA MET A 456 -17.82 19.87 -4.99
C MET A 456 -18.28 19.75 -3.53
N GLY A 457 -17.39 19.41 -2.62
CA GLY A 457 -17.68 19.36 -1.17
C GLY A 457 -18.13 20.71 -0.61
N LEU A 458 -17.47 21.80 -1.00
CA LEU A 458 -17.78 23.15 -0.53
C LEU A 458 -19.05 23.74 -1.17
N LEU A 459 -19.18 23.63 -2.50
CA LEU A 459 -20.19 24.35 -3.28
C LEU A 459 -21.47 23.55 -3.50
N VAL A 460 -21.37 22.24 -3.73
CA VAL A 460 -22.52 21.39 -4.10
C VAL A 460 -23.06 20.64 -2.89
N TYR A 461 -22.22 19.84 -2.23
CA TYR A 461 -22.65 19.03 -1.08
C TYR A 461 -22.70 19.84 0.22
N ARG A 462 -21.98 20.97 0.28
CA ARG A 462 -21.84 21.83 1.47
C ARG A 462 -21.43 21.05 2.72
N GLN A 463 -20.62 20.00 2.51
CA GLN A 463 -20.08 19.11 3.52
C GLN A 463 -18.55 19.18 3.46
N PHE A 464 -17.95 19.97 4.35
CA PHE A 464 -16.50 20.08 4.46
C PHE A 464 -16.11 20.28 5.93
N THR A 465 -15.65 19.21 6.57
CA THR A 465 -15.29 19.23 7.99
C THR A 465 -13.82 19.64 8.14
N TRP A 466 -13.57 20.94 8.34
CA TRP A 466 -12.21 21.50 8.48
C TRP A 466 -11.37 20.82 9.59
N GLU A 467 -12.01 20.38 10.66
CA GLU A 467 -11.36 19.66 11.77
C GLU A 467 -10.76 18.31 11.33
N ARG A 468 -11.34 17.67 10.30
CA ARG A 468 -10.84 16.40 9.75
C ARG A 468 -9.69 16.59 8.77
N LEU A 469 -9.45 17.81 8.27
CA LEU A 469 -8.45 18.07 7.23
C LEU A 469 -7.02 17.72 7.68
N LYS A 470 -6.58 18.24 8.83
CA LYS A 470 -5.25 17.95 9.36
C LYS A 470 -5.06 16.44 9.63
N PRO A 471 -5.95 15.75 10.35
CA PRO A 471 -5.85 14.30 10.53
C PRO A 471 -5.72 13.52 9.22
N MET A 472 -6.50 13.84 8.19
CA MET A 472 -6.43 13.17 6.88
C MET A 472 -5.11 13.42 6.15
N LEU A 473 -4.57 14.65 6.22
CA LEU A 473 -3.26 14.96 5.63
C LEU A 473 -2.14 14.18 6.34
N VAL A 474 -2.21 14.07 7.66
CA VAL A 474 -1.24 13.29 8.45
C VAL A 474 -1.35 11.80 8.15
N GLU A 475 -2.58 11.27 8.03
CA GLU A 475 -2.83 9.88 7.64
C GLU A 475 -2.31 9.59 6.23
N THR A 476 -2.56 10.50 5.28
CA THR A 476 -2.01 10.43 3.92
C THR A 476 -0.49 10.37 3.94
N ALA A 477 0.16 11.27 4.70
CA ALA A 477 1.61 11.30 4.82
C ALA A 477 2.16 10.01 5.45
N SER A 478 1.49 9.50 6.49
CA SER A 478 1.88 8.26 7.18
C SER A 478 1.81 7.04 6.26
N LEU A 479 0.68 6.83 5.59
CA LEU A 479 0.49 5.75 4.63
C LEU A 479 1.49 5.84 3.48
N THR A 480 1.68 7.04 2.94
CA THR A 480 2.66 7.30 1.88
C THR A 480 4.07 6.95 2.35
N GLY A 481 4.50 7.45 3.51
CA GLY A 481 5.83 7.15 4.02
C GLY A 481 6.06 5.66 4.31
N ALA A 482 5.04 4.95 4.80
CA ALA A 482 5.10 3.49 4.95
C ALA A 482 5.30 2.79 3.60
N ILE A 483 4.48 3.15 2.60
CA ILE A 483 4.53 2.57 1.26
C ILE A 483 5.87 2.87 0.60
N ILE A 484 6.29 4.13 0.57
CA ILE A 484 7.49 4.58 -0.16
C ILE A 484 8.76 4.06 0.51
N PHE A 485 8.80 3.95 1.85
CA PHE A 485 9.93 3.31 2.53
C PHE A 485 10.04 1.79 2.23
N ILE A 486 8.91 1.10 2.05
CA ILE A 486 8.89 -0.28 1.53
C ILE A 486 9.45 -0.31 0.11
N VAL A 487 9.02 0.61 -0.77
CA VAL A 487 9.53 0.68 -2.16
C VAL A 487 11.04 0.88 -2.16
N GLY A 488 11.58 1.86 -1.44
CA GLY A 488 13.04 2.06 -1.35
C GLY A 488 13.79 0.82 -0.87
N SER A 489 13.29 0.18 0.20
CA SER A 489 13.94 -1.01 0.77
C SER A 489 13.90 -2.20 -0.19
N ALA A 490 12.79 -2.36 -0.91
CA ALA A 490 12.63 -3.39 -1.93
C ALA A 490 13.48 -3.11 -3.17
N THR A 491 13.65 -1.84 -3.58
CA THR A 491 14.54 -1.44 -4.68
C THR A 491 16.00 -1.78 -4.37
N ALA A 492 16.47 -1.50 -3.15
CA ALA A 492 17.80 -1.91 -2.71
C ALA A 492 17.98 -3.43 -2.75
N MET A 493 16.96 -4.20 -2.35
CA MET A 493 16.99 -5.67 -2.40
C MET A 493 16.97 -6.20 -3.84
N ALA A 494 16.10 -5.67 -4.69
CA ALA A 494 15.98 -6.03 -6.11
C ALA A 494 17.28 -5.74 -6.86
N TRP A 495 17.95 -4.63 -6.53
CA TRP A 495 19.28 -4.33 -7.03
C TRP A 495 20.30 -5.38 -6.59
N GLY A 496 20.33 -5.75 -5.30
CA GLY A 496 21.23 -6.79 -4.78
C GLY A 496 21.03 -8.15 -5.45
N LEU A 497 19.77 -8.56 -5.68
CA LEU A 497 19.43 -9.75 -6.46
C LEU A 497 19.93 -9.65 -7.91
N THR A 498 19.74 -8.51 -8.55
CA THR A 498 20.17 -8.31 -9.94
C THR A 498 21.69 -8.39 -10.09
N GLN A 499 22.43 -7.75 -9.19
CA GLN A 499 23.90 -7.79 -9.19
C GLN A 499 24.47 -9.17 -8.88
N SER A 500 23.73 -10.03 -8.16
CA SER A 500 24.15 -11.40 -7.89
C SER A 500 24.06 -12.34 -9.11
N GLY A 501 23.48 -11.89 -10.22
CA GLY A 501 23.19 -12.72 -11.39
C GLY A 501 21.94 -13.60 -11.24
N PHE A 502 21.18 -13.46 -10.15
CA PHE A 502 19.95 -14.21 -9.90
C PHE A 502 18.93 -14.04 -11.02
N SER A 503 18.75 -12.82 -11.54
CA SER A 503 17.80 -12.52 -12.62
C SER A 503 18.04 -13.38 -13.87
N GLN A 504 19.30 -13.59 -14.23
CA GLN A 504 19.67 -14.40 -15.39
C GLN A 504 19.40 -15.90 -15.15
N GLN A 505 19.70 -16.40 -13.95
CA GLN A 505 19.40 -17.78 -13.58
C GLN A 505 17.88 -18.04 -13.54
N LEU A 506 17.11 -17.09 -13.01
CA LEU A 506 15.66 -17.17 -12.97
C LEU A 506 15.09 -17.21 -14.40
N ALA A 507 15.58 -16.35 -15.30
CA ALA A 507 15.18 -16.36 -16.71
C ALA A 507 15.46 -17.71 -17.40
N GLN A 508 16.65 -18.27 -17.20
CA GLN A 508 17.01 -19.59 -17.74
C GLN A 508 16.11 -20.71 -17.19
N THR A 509 15.82 -20.66 -15.89
CA THR A 509 14.95 -21.65 -15.23
C THR A 509 13.54 -21.55 -15.77
N MET A 510 12.99 -20.34 -15.92
CA MET A 510 11.66 -20.10 -16.48
C MET A 510 11.57 -20.52 -17.95
N ALA A 511 12.62 -20.30 -18.74
CA ALA A 511 12.68 -20.75 -20.14
C ALA A 511 12.67 -22.28 -20.30
N ALA A 512 13.12 -23.02 -19.27
CA ALA A 512 13.09 -24.47 -19.26
C ALA A 512 11.72 -25.07 -18.87
N ILE A 513 10.77 -24.25 -18.39
CA ILE A 513 9.45 -24.71 -17.97
C ILE A 513 8.62 -25.08 -19.21
N PRO A 514 8.00 -26.27 -19.25
CA PRO A 514 7.16 -26.68 -20.37
C PRO A 514 5.91 -25.79 -20.48
N GLY A 515 5.47 -25.53 -21.71
CA GLY A 515 4.26 -24.75 -21.99
C GLY A 515 4.49 -23.28 -22.36
N GLY A 516 5.75 -22.83 -22.50
CA GLY A 516 6.10 -21.50 -22.99
C GLY A 516 5.42 -20.37 -22.21
N ALA A 517 4.76 -19.45 -22.91
CA ALA A 517 4.05 -18.32 -22.31
C ALA A 517 2.99 -18.74 -21.27
N TYR A 518 2.22 -19.79 -21.53
CA TYR A 518 1.17 -20.26 -20.62
C TYR A 518 1.76 -20.95 -19.38
N GLY A 519 2.84 -21.71 -19.54
CA GLY A 519 3.58 -22.30 -18.42
C GLY A 519 4.15 -21.23 -17.50
N PHE A 520 4.77 -20.19 -18.08
CA PHE A 520 5.25 -19.03 -17.35
C PHE A 520 4.12 -18.30 -16.60
N LEU A 521 3.00 -18.01 -17.26
CA LEU A 521 1.84 -17.37 -16.62
C LEU A 521 1.29 -18.19 -15.45
N ALA A 522 1.18 -19.51 -15.58
CA ALA A 522 0.69 -20.38 -14.52
C ALA A 522 1.60 -20.34 -13.28
N VAL A 523 2.92 -20.37 -13.47
CA VAL A 523 3.90 -20.28 -12.39
C VAL A 523 3.87 -18.90 -11.74
N SER A 524 3.80 -17.83 -12.54
CA SER A 524 3.66 -16.47 -12.03
C SER A 524 2.37 -16.28 -11.24
N ILE A 525 1.23 -16.82 -11.70
CA ILE A 525 -0.03 -16.80 -10.94
C ILE A 525 0.15 -17.46 -9.57
N LEU A 526 0.71 -18.67 -9.53
CA LEU A 526 0.91 -19.37 -8.27
C LEU A 526 1.83 -18.59 -7.32
N LEU A 527 2.94 -18.08 -7.85
CA LEU A 527 3.90 -17.26 -7.11
C LEU A 527 3.22 -16.02 -6.52
N PHE A 528 2.50 -15.24 -7.33
CA PHE A 528 1.89 -13.99 -6.88
C PHE A 528 0.67 -14.21 -5.97
N VAL A 529 -0.07 -15.31 -6.10
CA VAL A 529 -1.10 -15.69 -5.10
C VAL A 529 -0.44 -15.97 -3.74
N ILE A 530 0.66 -16.73 -3.71
CA ILE A 530 1.38 -17.03 -2.47
C ILE A 530 1.97 -15.75 -1.86
N LEU A 531 2.68 -14.95 -2.66
CA LEU A 531 3.27 -13.69 -2.22
C LEU A 531 2.19 -12.71 -1.74
N GLY A 532 1.08 -12.57 -2.48
CA GLY A 532 -0.04 -11.71 -2.12
C GLY A 532 -0.72 -12.11 -0.82
N SER A 533 -0.70 -13.40 -0.45
CA SER A 533 -1.22 -13.84 0.85
C SER A 533 -0.42 -13.32 2.05
N VAL A 534 0.86 -12.99 1.84
CA VAL A 534 1.77 -12.54 2.91
C VAL A 534 2.06 -11.05 2.83
N LEU A 535 2.17 -10.52 1.62
CA LEU A 535 2.59 -9.16 1.31
C LEU A 535 1.41 -8.35 0.77
N GLU A 536 1.33 -7.06 1.10
CA GLU A 536 0.56 -6.17 0.24
C GLU A 536 1.18 -6.12 -1.15
N GLY A 537 0.38 -5.80 -2.15
CA GLY A 537 0.83 -5.97 -3.52
C GLY A 537 2.10 -5.20 -3.90
N ILE A 538 2.35 -4.07 -3.23
CA ILE A 538 3.48 -3.18 -3.47
C ILE A 538 4.83 -3.88 -3.23
N PRO A 539 5.16 -4.39 -2.02
CA PRO A 539 6.45 -5.05 -1.78
C PRO A 539 6.77 -6.20 -2.73
N ALA A 540 5.78 -7.01 -3.12
CA ALA A 540 5.99 -8.11 -4.06
C ALA A 540 6.33 -7.59 -5.47
N ILE A 541 5.62 -6.58 -5.95
CA ILE A 541 5.83 -5.98 -7.28
C ILE A 541 7.17 -5.26 -7.38
N VAL A 542 7.56 -4.47 -6.37
CA VAL A 542 8.83 -3.74 -6.42
C VAL A 542 10.01 -4.71 -6.47
N LEU A 543 9.90 -5.83 -5.75
CA LEU A 543 10.94 -6.84 -5.70
C LEU A 543 11.01 -7.69 -6.97
N PHE A 544 9.88 -8.26 -7.39
CA PHE A 544 9.84 -9.25 -8.47
C PHE A 544 9.53 -8.65 -9.83
N GLY A 545 8.97 -7.45 -9.91
CA GLY A 545 8.62 -6.77 -11.15
C GLY A 545 9.81 -6.64 -12.10
N PRO A 546 10.91 -5.99 -11.70
CA PRO A 546 12.12 -5.86 -12.52
C PRO A 546 12.74 -7.19 -12.95
N LEU A 547 12.45 -8.28 -12.24
CA LEU A 547 12.97 -9.62 -12.53
C LEU A 547 12.07 -10.37 -13.52
N LEU A 548 10.76 -10.31 -13.33
CA LEU A 548 9.81 -11.16 -14.05
C LEU A 548 9.26 -10.50 -15.33
N PHE A 549 9.13 -9.17 -15.37
CA PHE A 549 8.60 -8.48 -16.56
C PHE A 549 9.53 -8.61 -17.78
N PRO A 550 10.86 -8.48 -17.66
CA PRO A 550 11.75 -8.77 -18.78
C PRO A 550 11.63 -10.20 -19.30
N ILE A 551 11.43 -11.18 -18.40
CA ILE A 551 11.22 -12.59 -18.76
C ILE A 551 9.87 -12.74 -19.49
N ALA A 552 8.81 -12.11 -19.00
CA ALA A 552 7.49 -12.11 -19.63
C ALA A 552 7.58 -11.65 -21.10
N LYS A 553 8.33 -10.57 -21.34
CA LYS A 553 8.59 -10.04 -22.68
C LYS A 553 9.37 -11.02 -23.56
N GLN A 554 10.39 -11.69 -23.01
CA GLN A 554 11.18 -12.70 -23.74
C GLN A 554 10.34 -13.92 -24.16
N VAL A 555 9.38 -14.34 -23.34
CA VAL A 555 8.48 -15.46 -23.66
C VAL A 555 7.25 -15.04 -24.50
N GLY A 556 7.19 -13.77 -24.94
CA GLY A 556 6.15 -13.25 -25.83
C GLY A 556 4.86 -12.80 -25.13
N VAL A 557 4.85 -12.65 -23.80
CA VAL A 557 3.70 -12.11 -23.06
C VAL A 557 3.78 -10.59 -23.03
N HIS A 558 2.71 -9.92 -23.46
CA HIS A 558 2.61 -8.47 -23.41
C HIS A 558 2.66 -7.94 -21.97
N GLU A 559 3.48 -6.93 -21.70
CA GLU A 559 3.80 -6.47 -20.34
C GLU A 559 2.56 -5.95 -19.58
N VAL A 560 1.64 -5.24 -20.25
CA VAL A 560 0.35 -4.82 -19.66
C VAL A 560 -0.54 -6.02 -19.31
N HIS A 561 -0.57 -7.04 -20.15
CA HIS A 561 -1.36 -8.24 -19.87
C HIS A 561 -0.78 -9.01 -18.69
N TYR A 562 0.55 -9.16 -18.66
CA TYR A 562 1.25 -9.75 -17.53
C TYR A 562 0.93 -9.01 -16.23
N ALA A 563 1.00 -7.67 -16.23
CA ALA A 563 0.64 -6.84 -15.09
C ALA A 563 -0.77 -7.12 -14.56
N MET A 564 -1.78 -7.20 -15.44
CA MET A 564 -3.15 -7.49 -15.02
C MET A 564 -3.28 -8.87 -14.39
N VAL A 565 -2.63 -9.88 -14.97
CA VAL A 565 -2.64 -11.25 -14.44
C VAL A 565 -1.97 -11.32 -13.08
N VAL A 566 -0.76 -10.75 -12.92
CA VAL A 566 -0.02 -10.85 -11.65
C VAL A 566 -0.65 -10.03 -10.53
N ILE A 567 -1.15 -8.83 -10.83
CA ILE A 567 -1.85 -8.00 -9.83
C ILE A 567 -3.11 -8.69 -9.36
N PHE A 568 -3.88 -9.25 -10.30
CA PHE A 568 -5.11 -9.91 -9.92
C PHE A 568 -4.84 -11.20 -9.12
N ALA A 569 -3.87 -12.01 -9.54
CA ALA A 569 -3.40 -13.17 -8.77
C ALA A 569 -2.98 -12.78 -7.35
N MET A 570 -2.26 -11.66 -7.22
CA MET A 570 -1.85 -11.10 -5.94
C MET A 570 -3.04 -10.61 -5.10
N GLY A 571 -4.04 -9.98 -5.72
CA GLY A 571 -5.29 -9.59 -5.08
C GLY A 571 -6.07 -10.79 -4.53
N ILE A 572 -6.10 -11.91 -5.27
CA ILE A 572 -6.68 -13.16 -4.78
C ILE A 572 -5.94 -13.63 -3.52
N GLY A 573 -4.61 -13.68 -3.57
CA GLY A 573 -3.80 -14.04 -2.40
C GLY A 573 -4.09 -13.17 -1.19
N LEU A 574 -4.13 -11.85 -1.40
CA LEU A 574 -4.30 -10.83 -0.38
C LEU A 574 -5.63 -10.91 0.38
N PHE A 575 -6.69 -11.34 -0.30
CA PHE A 575 -8.02 -11.51 0.29
C PHE A 575 -8.43 -12.97 0.48
N SER A 576 -7.55 -13.93 0.18
CA SER A 576 -7.80 -15.34 0.44
C SER A 576 -7.33 -15.73 1.86
N PRO A 577 -8.22 -16.24 2.72
CA PRO A 577 -7.81 -16.81 3.99
C PRO A 577 -7.00 -18.12 3.80
N PRO A 578 -6.26 -18.58 4.82
CA PRO A 578 -6.16 -18.05 6.18
C PRO A 578 -5.09 -16.96 6.36
N PHE A 579 -4.28 -16.65 5.34
CA PHE A 579 -3.13 -15.77 5.50
C PHE A 579 -3.35 -14.35 4.96
N GLY A 580 -4.22 -14.18 3.96
CA GLY A 580 -4.43 -12.91 3.27
C GLY A 580 -4.67 -11.74 4.23
N VAL A 581 -3.70 -10.83 4.32
CA VAL A 581 -3.77 -9.69 5.25
C VAL A 581 -4.91 -8.72 4.89
N GLY A 582 -5.29 -8.63 3.61
CA GLY A 582 -6.44 -7.87 3.14
C GLY A 582 -7.78 -8.44 3.62
N TYR A 583 -7.90 -9.77 3.72
CA TYR A 583 -9.08 -10.41 4.31
C TYR A 583 -9.29 -9.98 5.78
N TYR A 584 -8.21 -9.95 6.57
CA TYR A 584 -8.28 -9.44 7.95
C TYR A 584 -8.55 -7.94 8.01
N GLY A 585 -8.08 -7.17 7.04
CA GLY A 585 -8.46 -5.77 6.86
C GLY A 585 -9.97 -5.61 6.64
N ALA A 586 -10.56 -6.42 5.76
CA ALA A 586 -12.01 -6.45 5.55
C ALA A 586 -12.77 -6.85 6.81
N CYS A 587 -12.26 -7.81 7.60
CA CYS A 587 -12.81 -8.18 8.91
C CYS A 587 -12.76 -7.01 9.90
N ALA A 588 -11.64 -6.30 9.97
CA ALA A 588 -11.46 -5.15 10.87
C ALA A 588 -12.41 -3.99 10.53
N ILE A 589 -12.57 -3.69 9.23
CA ILE A 589 -13.47 -2.64 8.73
C ILE A 589 -14.94 -3.02 8.99
N SER A 590 -15.32 -4.27 8.65
CA SER A 590 -16.68 -4.75 8.83
C SER A 590 -17.05 -5.01 10.29
N LYS A 591 -16.05 -5.15 11.18
CA LYS A 591 -16.20 -5.57 12.58
C LYS A 591 -16.83 -6.96 12.71
N ILE A 592 -16.53 -7.86 11.76
CA ILE A 592 -17.05 -9.23 11.71
C ILE A 592 -15.90 -10.20 11.96
N SER A 593 -16.17 -11.29 12.68
CA SER A 593 -15.13 -12.26 13.03
C SER A 593 -14.60 -13.00 11.78
N PRO A 594 -13.28 -13.23 11.65
CA PRO A 594 -12.71 -13.96 10.51
C PRO A 594 -13.28 -15.37 10.33
N ASP A 595 -13.62 -16.05 11.42
CA ASP A 595 -14.12 -17.43 11.42
C ASP A 595 -15.53 -17.55 10.81
N GLU A 596 -16.36 -16.52 10.96
CA GLU A 596 -17.69 -16.47 10.34
C GLU A 596 -17.59 -16.32 8.82
N GLY A 597 -16.62 -15.54 8.33
CA GLY A 597 -16.41 -15.32 6.91
C GLY A 597 -15.79 -16.52 6.18
N LEU A 598 -14.94 -17.30 6.88
CA LEU A 598 -14.19 -18.42 6.30
C LEU A 598 -15.10 -19.47 5.64
N LYS A 599 -16.27 -19.72 6.23
CA LYS A 599 -17.25 -20.69 5.72
C LYS A 599 -17.94 -20.21 4.44
N HIS A 600 -17.99 -18.90 4.21
CA HIS A 600 -18.80 -18.29 3.15
C HIS A 600 -17.98 -17.76 1.97
N ILE A 601 -16.66 -17.61 2.13
CA ILE A 601 -15.79 -16.97 1.14
C ILE A 601 -15.43 -17.85 -0.06
N TRP A 602 -15.44 -19.17 0.09
CA TRP A 602 -14.98 -20.10 -0.96
C TRP A 602 -15.70 -19.94 -2.30
N GLY A 603 -17.01 -19.67 -2.28
CA GLY A 603 -17.76 -19.41 -3.50
C GLY A 603 -17.25 -18.18 -4.27
N TYR A 604 -16.82 -17.14 -3.55
CA TYR A 604 -16.24 -15.94 -4.16
C TYR A 604 -14.79 -16.18 -4.61
N VAL A 605 -13.97 -16.88 -3.82
CA VAL A 605 -12.59 -17.23 -4.20
C VAL A 605 -12.56 -18.03 -5.50
N VAL A 606 -13.46 -19.01 -5.65
CA VAL A 606 -13.58 -19.77 -6.90
C VAL A 606 -13.95 -18.86 -8.07
N ALA A 607 -14.88 -17.91 -7.87
CA ALA A 607 -15.23 -16.95 -8.92
C ALA A 607 -14.09 -16.01 -9.29
N LEU A 608 -13.31 -15.55 -8.31
CA LEU A 608 -12.09 -14.76 -8.56
C LEU A 608 -11.06 -15.57 -9.36
N PHE A 609 -10.84 -16.84 -8.99
CA PHE A 609 -9.89 -17.72 -9.69
C PHE A 609 -10.35 -18.03 -11.12
N VAL A 610 -11.65 -18.30 -11.33
CA VAL A 610 -12.22 -18.46 -12.68
C VAL A 610 -12.06 -17.18 -13.49
N GLY A 611 -12.34 -16.01 -12.89
CA GLY A 611 -12.08 -14.71 -13.51
C GLY A 611 -10.61 -14.54 -13.91
N LEU A 612 -9.68 -14.99 -13.06
CA LEU A 612 -8.24 -14.87 -13.31
C LEU A 612 -7.82 -15.74 -14.49
N VAL A 613 -8.32 -16.97 -14.54
CA VAL A 613 -8.06 -17.89 -15.66
C VAL A 613 -8.63 -17.31 -16.96
N ILE A 614 -9.82 -16.72 -16.94
CA ILE A 614 -10.41 -16.06 -18.12
C ILE A 614 -9.52 -14.89 -18.57
N VAL A 615 -9.09 -14.03 -17.65
CA VAL A 615 -8.21 -12.90 -17.97
C VAL A 615 -6.90 -13.42 -18.56
N ALA A 616 -6.23 -14.38 -17.90
CA ALA A 616 -4.95 -14.96 -18.34
C ALA A 616 -5.03 -15.71 -19.68
N ALA A 617 -6.16 -16.34 -19.99
CA ALA A 617 -6.36 -17.06 -21.24
C ALA A 617 -6.72 -16.14 -22.42
N VAL A 618 -7.29 -14.95 -22.15
CA VAL A 618 -7.78 -14.02 -23.16
C VAL A 618 -7.04 -12.67 -23.04
N PRO A 619 -5.84 -12.53 -23.62
CA PRO A 619 -5.05 -11.29 -23.55
C PRO A 619 -5.78 -10.04 -24.02
N TRP A 620 -6.73 -10.18 -24.95
CA TRP A 620 -7.57 -9.09 -25.45
C TRP A 620 -8.32 -8.34 -24.35
N LEU A 621 -8.65 -9.00 -23.23
CA LEU A 621 -9.23 -8.32 -22.08
C LEU A 621 -8.28 -7.26 -21.50
N SER A 622 -6.97 -7.49 -21.54
CA SER A 622 -5.98 -6.53 -21.02
C SER A 622 -5.40 -5.61 -22.10
N THR A 623 -5.34 -6.06 -23.36
CA THR A 623 -4.64 -5.32 -24.43
C THR A 623 -5.57 -4.74 -25.49
N GLY A 624 -6.84 -5.13 -25.54
CA GLY A 624 -7.75 -4.82 -26.64
C GLY A 624 -8.05 -3.33 -26.84
N PHE A 625 -7.89 -2.51 -25.79
CA PHE A 625 -8.09 -1.05 -25.86
C PHE A 625 -6.79 -0.24 -25.93
N LEU A 626 -5.63 -0.90 -25.98
CA LEU A 626 -4.36 -0.20 -26.14
C LEU A 626 -4.28 0.40 -27.54
N LYS A 627 -4.00 1.71 -27.61
CA LYS A 627 -3.61 2.38 -28.85
C LYS A 627 -2.11 2.13 -29.03
N PHE A 628 -1.73 1.42 -30.09
CA PHE A 628 -0.34 1.12 -30.46
C PHE A 628 0.31 2.30 -31.18
#